data_AF-A0A832JNN0-F1
#
_entry.id   AF-A0A832JNN0-F1
#
_cell.length_a   1.000
_cell.length_b   1.000
_cell.length_c   1.000
_cell.angle_alpha   90.00
_cell.angle_beta   90.00
_cell.angle_gamma   90.00
#
_symmetry.space_group_name_H-M   'P 1'
#
loop_
_entity.id
_entity.type
_entity.pdbx_description
1 polymer ?
#
loop_
_entity_poly.entity_id
_entity_poly.type
_entity_poly.pdbx_seq_one_letter_code
_entity_poly.pdbx_strand_id
1 'polypeptide(L)'
;MRKLPQVLLLPAALALGFALAAALQRSPAPPSLYKLEQVVGEGRGPAAFLALSIGRELNLSQLPSCFLFEENETALVWLGPHRLAGVKAYGGGGYTVVVLELEQGPGEAYLLSGLKGPSEVYALVRTRSSIEVVPLLRVVESGKIIEFYGRAEGASRVEVYAFAAPEDYNQSLPPPPNLLVTSCEVIGGTYRLRLEKGGPPLTPRGKPLIEVNSTLVLYTGCSHHVMDVSKFFDVRDSVRVKVDLSCAGPSAEQSP
;
A
#
# COMPACT_ATOMS: atom_id res chain seq x y z
N MET A 1 11.66 18.64 -15.96
CA MET A 1 10.29 18.33 -16.45
C MET A 1 9.85 17.03 -15.81
N ARG A 2 9.00 17.09 -14.77
CA ARG A 2 8.56 15.91 -14.01
C ARG A 2 7.48 15.18 -14.81
N LYS A 3 7.83 14.05 -15.43
CA LYS A 3 6.84 13.10 -15.95
C LYS A 3 6.34 12.29 -14.76
N LEU A 4 5.09 12.52 -14.35
CA LEU A 4 4.38 11.57 -13.50
C LEU A 4 4.38 10.19 -14.19
N PRO A 5 4.60 9.08 -13.47
CA PRO A 5 4.46 7.76 -14.04
C PRO A 5 3.00 7.56 -14.46
N GLN A 6 2.78 7.11 -15.69
CA GLN A 6 1.48 6.77 -16.29
C GLN A 6 0.80 5.54 -15.62
N VAL A 7 1.14 5.23 -14.37
CA VAL A 7 0.71 4.05 -13.61
C VAL A 7 -0.52 4.33 -12.73
N LEU A 8 -1.04 5.57 -12.74
CA LEU A 8 -2.22 5.99 -11.97
C LEU A 8 -3.51 6.16 -12.80
N LEU A 9 -3.50 5.77 -14.09
CA LEU A 9 -4.58 6.14 -15.04
C LEU A 9 -5.67 5.09 -15.27
N LEU A 10 -5.84 4.13 -14.37
CA LEU A 10 -7.10 3.38 -14.24
C LEU A 10 -7.39 3.22 -12.75
N PRO A 11 -8.14 4.15 -12.13
CA PRO A 11 -9.58 3.91 -11.92
C PRO A 11 -10.48 5.17 -11.88
N ALA A 12 -10.03 6.34 -12.33
CA ALA A 12 -10.88 7.56 -12.31
C ALA A 12 -12.06 7.50 -13.29
N ALA A 13 -11.90 6.81 -14.42
CA ALA A 13 -12.98 6.59 -15.40
C ALA A 13 -14.05 5.61 -14.90
N LEU A 14 -13.69 4.71 -13.98
CA LEU A 14 -14.61 3.77 -13.36
C LEU A 14 -15.51 4.47 -12.34
N ALA A 15 -14.98 5.40 -11.52
CA ALA A 15 -15.75 6.14 -10.52
C ALA A 15 -16.91 6.96 -11.11
N LEU A 16 -16.75 7.54 -12.32
CA LEU A 16 -17.81 8.25 -13.05
C LEU A 16 -18.81 7.30 -13.73
N GLY A 17 -18.37 6.13 -14.19
CA GLY A 17 -19.25 5.09 -14.74
C GLY A 17 -20.14 4.42 -13.69
N PHE A 18 -19.67 4.30 -12.45
CA PHE A 18 -20.42 3.68 -11.35
C PHE A 18 -21.65 4.49 -10.91
N ALA A 19 -21.66 5.82 -11.10
CA ALA A 19 -22.84 6.64 -10.80
C ALA A 19 -24.06 6.28 -11.67
N LEU A 20 -23.85 5.76 -12.89
CA LEU A 20 -24.92 5.36 -13.80
C LEU A 20 -25.35 3.88 -13.61
N ALA A 21 -24.43 3.01 -13.19
CA ALA A 21 -24.72 1.60 -12.89
C ALA A 21 -25.33 1.37 -11.48
N ALA A 22 -25.19 2.35 -10.57
CA ALA A 22 -25.73 2.31 -9.21
C ALA A 22 -27.27 2.26 -9.12
N ALA A 23 -27.99 2.48 -10.20
CA ALA A 23 -29.45 2.45 -10.21
C ALA A 23 -30.06 1.03 -10.16
N LEU A 24 -29.27 -0.05 -10.32
CA LEU A 24 -29.82 -1.41 -10.52
C LEU A 24 -29.24 -2.52 -9.62
N GLN A 25 -28.40 -2.23 -8.63
CA GLN A 25 -27.87 -3.25 -7.71
C GLN A 25 -28.00 -2.82 -6.25
N ARG A 26 -28.27 -3.80 -5.36
CA ARG A 26 -28.27 -3.58 -3.91
C ARG A 26 -26.86 -3.17 -3.49
N SER A 27 -26.70 -1.87 -3.21
CA SER A 27 -25.51 -1.33 -2.59
C SER A 27 -25.24 -2.08 -1.27
N PRO A 28 -24.04 -2.64 -1.07
CA PRO A 28 -23.69 -3.29 0.19
C PRO A 28 -23.76 -2.30 1.34
N ALA A 29 -23.98 -2.81 2.56
CA ALA A 29 -23.90 -1.96 3.75
C ALA A 29 -22.49 -1.35 3.88
N PRO A 30 -22.36 -0.07 4.26
CA PRO A 30 -21.07 0.52 4.58
C PRO A 30 -20.31 -0.29 5.64
N PRO A 31 -18.97 -0.32 5.57
CA PRO A 31 -18.16 -1.01 6.57
C PRO A 31 -18.22 -0.32 7.93
N SER A 32 -17.80 -1.04 8.98
CA SER A 32 -17.75 -0.51 10.33
C SER A 32 -16.57 0.45 10.50
N LEU A 33 -16.86 1.66 10.99
CA LEU A 33 -15.89 2.73 11.23
C LEU A 33 -15.95 3.16 12.69
N TYR A 34 -14.82 3.09 13.39
CA TYR A 34 -14.68 3.57 14.76
C TYR A 34 -13.72 4.76 14.80
N LYS A 35 -14.21 5.93 15.22
CA LYS A 35 -13.40 7.15 15.32
C LYS A 35 -12.44 7.06 16.50
N LEU A 36 -11.16 7.38 16.28
CA LEU A 36 -10.18 7.51 17.34
C LEU A 36 -10.10 8.95 17.85
N GLU A 37 -10.04 9.11 19.17
CA GLU A 37 -9.94 10.42 19.82
C GLU A 37 -8.50 10.89 20.08
N GLN A 38 -7.54 9.96 20.12
CA GLN A 38 -6.15 10.23 20.50
C GLN A 38 -5.16 9.83 19.40
N VAL A 39 -5.13 10.63 18.33
CA VAL A 39 -4.16 10.48 17.25
C VAL A 39 -3.37 11.77 17.08
N VAL A 40 -2.05 11.64 17.11
CA VAL A 40 -1.10 12.75 16.99
C VAL A 40 -0.28 12.54 15.73
N GLY A 41 0.00 13.60 14.99
CA GLY A 41 0.76 13.51 13.75
C GLY A 41 0.23 14.52 12.74
N GLU A 42 0.93 15.65 12.65
CA GLU A 42 0.62 16.68 11.65
C GLU A 42 1.24 16.31 10.29
N GLY A 43 0.55 16.67 9.20
CA GLY A 43 1.23 16.94 7.93
C GLY A 43 1.16 15.88 6.84
N ARG A 44 0.41 14.78 7.00
CA ARG A 44 0.18 13.82 5.90
C ARG A 44 -1.26 13.94 5.37
N GLY A 45 -1.41 13.85 4.05
CA GLY A 45 -2.72 13.71 3.40
C GLY A 45 -3.41 12.40 3.80
N PRO A 46 -4.61 12.12 3.26
CA PRO A 46 -5.34 10.90 3.56
C PRO A 46 -4.49 9.65 3.30
N ALA A 47 -4.39 8.74 4.28
CA ALA A 47 -3.56 7.54 4.19
C ALA A 47 -4.05 6.43 5.14
N ALA A 48 -3.74 5.18 4.82
CA ALA A 48 -4.01 4.04 5.67
C ALA A 48 -2.73 3.45 6.29
N PHE A 49 -2.89 2.82 7.46
CA PHE A 49 -1.83 2.20 8.24
C PHE A 49 -2.35 0.88 8.83
N LEU A 50 -1.46 -0.06 9.12
CA LEU A 50 -1.85 -1.25 9.88
C LEU A 50 -2.18 -0.84 11.32
N ALA A 51 -3.34 -1.27 11.81
CA ALA A 51 -3.68 -1.08 13.21
C ALA A 51 -2.68 -1.87 14.08
N LEU A 52 -1.91 -1.15 14.91
CA LEU A 52 -1.11 -1.74 15.99
C LEU A 52 -1.97 -1.84 17.25
N SER A 53 -1.59 -2.72 18.19
CA SER A 53 -2.26 -2.85 19.49
C SER A 53 -2.48 -1.47 20.12
N ILE A 54 -3.74 -1.06 20.19
CA ILE A 54 -4.16 0.29 20.59
C ILE A 54 -4.11 0.35 22.12
N GLY A 55 -3.08 0.98 22.67
CA GLY A 55 -2.92 1.11 24.12
C GLY A 55 -2.21 2.38 24.59
N ARG A 56 -1.79 3.26 23.66
CA ARG A 56 -1.13 4.56 23.92
C ARG A 56 -1.48 5.55 22.81
N GLU A 57 -1.17 6.84 23.01
CA GLU A 57 -1.22 7.87 21.97
C GLU A 57 -0.57 7.37 20.67
N LEU A 58 -1.31 7.49 19.57
CA LEU A 58 -0.91 6.95 18.27
C LEU A 58 -0.23 8.05 17.45
N ASN A 59 1.09 7.94 17.28
CA ASN A 59 1.86 8.90 16.49
C ASN A 59 2.01 8.43 15.03
N LEU A 60 1.22 9.01 14.11
CA LEU A 60 1.22 8.64 12.68
C LEU A 60 2.54 8.91 11.97
N SER A 61 3.35 9.86 12.45
CA SER A 61 4.66 10.17 11.86
C SER A 61 5.66 9.02 12.02
N GLN A 62 5.41 8.12 12.98
CA GLN A 62 6.25 6.97 13.28
C GLN A 62 5.76 5.69 12.60
N LEU A 63 4.67 5.76 11.83
CA LEU A 63 4.10 4.61 11.14
C LEU A 63 4.35 4.70 9.63
N PRO A 64 4.82 3.62 8.99
CA PRO A 64 4.81 3.51 7.54
C PRO A 64 3.36 3.37 7.07
N SER A 65 2.98 4.13 6.04
CA SER A 65 1.68 3.95 5.40
C SER A 65 1.61 2.59 4.70
N CYS A 66 0.40 2.06 4.59
CA CYS A 66 0.12 0.78 3.95
C CYS A 66 -1.06 0.96 3.01
N PHE A 67 -0.91 0.49 1.77
CA PHE A 67 -1.99 0.50 0.78
C PHE A 67 -2.68 -0.87 0.69
N LEU A 68 -1.99 -1.97 1.00
CA LEU A 68 -2.50 -3.33 0.77
C LEU A 68 -2.78 -4.06 2.08
N PHE A 69 -4.03 -4.50 2.24
CA PHE A 69 -4.54 -5.19 3.41
C PHE A 69 -5.11 -6.54 3.03
N GLU A 70 -5.00 -7.49 3.94
CA GLU A 70 -5.66 -8.77 3.84
C GLU A 70 -7.07 -8.67 4.42
N GLU A 71 -7.95 -9.55 3.96
CA GLU A 71 -9.27 -9.72 4.54
C GLU A 71 -9.25 -9.79 6.07
N ASN A 72 -10.21 -9.10 6.69
CA ASN A 72 -10.37 -9.01 8.14
C ASN A 72 -9.23 -8.30 8.90
N GLU A 73 -8.17 -7.83 8.23
CA GLU A 73 -7.26 -6.88 8.87
C GLU A 73 -7.98 -5.56 9.16
N THR A 74 -7.64 -4.96 10.31
CA THR A 74 -8.14 -3.63 10.67
C THR A 74 -7.17 -2.57 10.16
N ALA A 75 -7.69 -1.65 9.36
CA ALA A 75 -6.95 -0.51 8.86
C ALA A 75 -7.18 0.71 9.77
N LEU A 76 -6.11 1.37 10.15
CA LEU A 76 -6.17 2.73 10.66
C LEU A 76 -6.15 3.68 9.47
N VAL A 77 -7.19 4.47 9.28
CA VAL A 77 -7.33 5.44 8.20
C VAL A 77 -7.24 6.85 8.77
N TRP A 78 -6.22 7.59 8.38
CA TRP A 78 -6.08 9.02 8.64
C TRP A 78 -6.66 9.82 7.48
N LEU A 79 -7.49 10.82 7.76
CA LEU A 79 -8.18 11.61 6.72
C LEU A 79 -7.43 12.90 6.35
N GLY A 80 -6.24 13.16 6.89
CA GLY A 80 -5.56 14.43 6.69
C GLY A 80 -6.28 15.57 7.43
N PRO A 81 -6.24 16.82 6.92
CA PRO A 81 -6.97 17.96 7.50
C PRO A 81 -8.48 17.95 7.14
N HIS A 82 -9.10 16.78 7.23
CA HIS A 82 -10.48 16.55 6.83
C HIS A 82 -11.26 15.78 7.90
N ARG A 83 -12.58 15.89 7.83
CA ARG A 83 -13.52 15.06 8.60
C ARG A 83 -14.42 14.27 7.67
N LEU A 84 -14.99 13.19 8.20
CA LEU A 84 -15.88 12.32 7.45
C LEU A 84 -17.27 12.96 7.31
N ALA A 85 -17.70 13.24 6.08
CA ALA A 85 -19.04 13.76 5.78
C ALA A 85 -20.03 12.65 5.42
N GLY A 86 -19.56 11.54 4.86
CA GLY A 86 -20.41 10.42 4.48
C GLY A 86 -19.61 9.19 4.05
N VAL A 87 -20.29 8.04 4.01
CA VAL A 87 -19.71 6.77 3.56
C VAL A 87 -20.69 6.13 2.58
N LYS A 88 -20.18 5.76 1.42
CA LYS A 88 -20.94 5.01 0.41
C LYS A 88 -20.19 3.75 0.06
N ALA A 89 -20.90 2.65 -0.06
CA ALA A 89 -20.33 1.39 -0.54
C ALA A 89 -21.06 0.98 -1.81
N TYR A 90 -20.30 0.65 -2.84
CA TYR A 90 -20.81 0.19 -4.12
C TYR A 90 -20.24 -1.20 -4.35
N GLY A 91 -21.04 -2.14 -4.84
CA GLY A 91 -20.53 -3.48 -5.04
C GLY A 91 -21.40 -4.31 -5.97
N GLY A 92 -20.74 -5.25 -6.65
CA GLY A 92 -21.34 -6.17 -7.60
C GLY A 92 -20.31 -7.19 -8.04
N GLY A 93 -20.73 -8.44 -8.28
CA GLY A 93 -19.85 -9.48 -8.81
C GLY A 93 -18.63 -9.85 -7.95
N GLY A 94 -18.74 -9.73 -6.62
CA GLY A 94 -17.68 -10.08 -5.67
C GLY A 94 -16.70 -8.95 -5.33
N TYR A 95 -16.81 -7.78 -5.96
CA TYR A 95 -15.94 -6.64 -5.70
C TYR A 95 -16.70 -5.48 -5.05
N THR A 96 -16.08 -4.81 -4.06
CA THR A 96 -16.68 -3.67 -3.35
C THR A 96 -15.78 -2.43 -3.37
N VAL A 97 -16.35 -1.29 -3.70
CA VAL A 97 -15.71 0.03 -3.59
C VAL A 97 -16.37 0.81 -2.46
N VAL A 98 -15.58 1.21 -1.48
CA VAL A 98 -16.02 2.11 -0.41
C VAL A 98 -15.49 3.51 -0.69
N VAL A 99 -16.37 4.50 -0.63
CA VAL A 99 -16.05 5.91 -0.81
C VAL A 99 -16.30 6.64 0.51
N LEU A 100 -15.24 7.19 1.08
CA LEU A 100 -15.28 8.12 2.20
C LEU A 100 -15.41 9.53 1.64
N GLU A 101 -16.58 10.14 1.78
CA GLU A 101 -16.79 11.52 1.37
C GLU A 101 -16.23 12.45 2.46
N LEU A 102 -15.26 13.28 2.08
CA LEU A 102 -14.50 14.12 3.00
C LEU A 102 -14.80 15.60 2.79
N GLU A 103 -14.83 16.34 3.90
CA GLU A 103 -14.87 17.81 3.91
C GLU A 103 -13.81 18.38 4.85
N GLN A 104 -13.50 19.67 4.71
CA GLN A 104 -12.48 20.30 5.54
C GLN A 104 -12.85 20.24 7.02
N GLY A 105 -11.89 19.85 7.86
CA GLY A 105 -12.14 19.59 9.27
C GLY A 105 -10.87 19.54 10.10
N PRO A 106 -10.98 19.18 11.40
CA PRO A 106 -9.85 19.15 12.34
C PRO A 106 -8.84 18.03 12.06
N GLY A 107 -9.16 17.12 11.14
CA GLY A 107 -8.42 15.89 10.91
C GLY A 107 -8.89 14.77 11.82
N GLU A 108 -9.36 13.69 11.21
CA GLU A 108 -9.92 12.55 11.92
C GLU A 108 -9.23 11.25 11.52
N ALA A 109 -9.15 10.33 12.47
CA ALA A 109 -8.67 8.98 12.27
C ALA A 109 -9.76 7.97 12.58
N TYR A 110 -9.86 6.93 11.77
CA TYR A 110 -10.85 5.87 11.92
C TYR A 110 -10.19 4.50 11.87
N LEU A 111 -10.61 3.59 12.74
CA LEU A 111 -10.42 2.17 12.52
C LEU A 111 -11.51 1.67 11.58
N LEU A 112 -11.07 1.05 10.49
CA LEU A 112 -11.91 0.45 9.49
C LEU A 112 -11.71 -1.07 9.55
N SER A 113 -12.80 -1.80 9.79
CA SER A 113 -12.77 -3.26 9.96
C SER A 113 -13.92 -3.92 9.20
N GLY A 114 -13.83 -5.25 9.05
CA GLY A 114 -14.86 -6.05 8.37
C GLY A 114 -14.89 -5.88 6.85
N LEU A 115 -13.82 -5.36 6.25
CA LEU A 115 -13.68 -5.34 4.80
C LEU A 115 -13.39 -6.76 4.28
N LYS A 116 -14.14 -7.16 3.26
CA LYS A 116 -13.94 -8.40 2.51
C LYS A 116 -13.13 -8.14 1.25
N GLY A 117 -12.36 -9.11 0.79
CA GLY A 117 -11.63 -9.03 -0.46
C GLY A 117 -12.48 -9.61 -1.60
N PRO A 118 -12.27 -9.14 -2.84
CA PRO A 118 -11.54 -7.94 -3.22
C PRO A 118 -12.35 -6.65 -2.95
N SER A 119 -11.74 -5.67 -2.27
CA SER A 119 -12.33 -4.34 -2.06
C SER A 119 -11.32 -3.21 -2.19
N GLU A 120 -11.79 -2.00 -2.47
CA GLU A 120 -10.98 -0.79 -2.43
C GLU A 120 -11.68 0.33 -1.68
N VAL A 121 -10.90 1.18 -1.01
CA VAL A 121 -11.39 2.34 -0.27
C VAL A 121 -10.76 3.59 -0.83
N TYR A 122 -11.60 4.56 -1.16
CA TYR A 122 -11.20 5.85 -1.71
C TYR A 122 -11.69 6.97 -0.81
N ALA A 123 -10.87 8.01 -0.65
CA ALA A 123 -11.30 9.30 -0.12
C ALA A 123 -11.71 10.21 -1.28
N LEU A 124 -12.89 10.81 -1.16
CA LEU A 124 -13.40 11.83 -2.06
C LEU A 124 -13.32 13.18 -1.36
N VAL A 125 -12.25 13.93 -1.65
CA VAL A 125 -11.97 15.23 -1.05
C VAL A 125 -12.64 16.31 -1.88
N ARG A 126 -13.66 16.95 -1.31
CA ARG A 126 -14.32 18.08 -1.97
C ARG A 126 -13.62 19.38 -1.63
N THR A 127 -13.04 20.02 -2.64
CA THR A 127 -12.59 21.41 -2.54
C THR A 127 -13.68 22.35 -3.07
N ARG A 128 -13.45 23.67 -3.00
CA ARG A 128 -14.41 24.65 -3.52
C ARG A 128 -14.59 24.57 -5.05
N SER A 129 -13.63 24.01 -5.78
CA SER A 129 -13.60 24.03 -7.26
C SER A 129 -13.34 22.66 -7.90
N SER A 130 -13.03 21.63 -7.12
CA SER A 130 -12.74 20.29 -7.63
C SER A 130 -13.13 19.19 -6.65
N ILE A 131 -13.24 17.99 -7.18
CA ILE A 131 -13.28 16.77 -6.39
C ILE A 131 -11.98 16.02 -6.67
N GLU A 132 -11.21 15.74 -5.62
CA GLU A 132 -10.02 14.90 -5.67
C GLU A 132 -10.37 13.50 -5.16
N VAL A 133 -9.94 12.47 -5.89
CA VAL A 133 -10.13 11.06 -5.52
C VAL A 133 -8.78 10.49 -5.11
N VAL A 134 -8.66 10.12 -3.84
CA VAL A 134 -7.42 9.61 -3.23
C VAL A 134 -7.61 8.13 -2.90
N PRO A 135 -6.87 7.20 -3.51
CA PRO A 135 -6.89 5.80 -3.11
C PRO A 135 -6.27 5.66 -1.71
N LEU A 136 -7.01 5.06 -0.77
CA LEU A 136 -6.56 4.90 0.61
C LEU A 136 -5.98 3.52 0.86
N LEU A 137 -6.73 2.49 0.47
CA LEU A 137 -6.31 1.10 0.61
C LEU A 137 -7.05 0.17 -0.34
N ARG A 138 -6.46 -1.00 -0.56
CA ARG A 138 -7.02 -2.16 -1.24
C ARG A 138 -6.99 -3.35 -0.29
N VAL A 139 -8.08 -4.09 -0.26
CA VAL A 139 -8.23 -5.35 0.48
C VAL A 139 -8.24 -6.50 -0.50
N VAL A 140 -7.40 -7.49 -0.25
CA VAL A 140 -7.30 -8.72 -1.03
C VAL A 140 -7.75 -9.91 -0.20
N GLU A 141 -8.11 -10.99 -0.88
CA GLU A 141 -8.49 -12.25 -0.24
C GLU A 141 -7.40 -12.75 0.71
N SER A 142 -7.82 -13.48 1.74
CA SER A 142 -6.92 -14.17 2.65
C SER A 142 -5.92 -15.05 1.87
N GLY A 143 -4.63 -14.98 2.23
CA GLY A 143 -3.56 -15.77 1.60
C GLY A 143 -2.84 -15.09 0.44
N LYS A 144 -3.31 -13.93 0.00
CA LYS A 144 -2.81 -13.22 -1.19
C LYS A 144 -1.70 -12.22 -0.92
N ILE A 145 -1.19 -12.08 0.30
CA ILE A 145 -0.14 -11.11 0.60
C ILE A 145 1.24 -11.78 0.68
N ILE A 146 2.23 -11.11 0.09
CA ILE A 146 3.66 -11.29 0.41
C ILE A 146 4.11 -10.01 1.12
N GLU A 147 4.50 -10.13 2.39
CA GLU A 147 4.97 -9.02 3.22
C GLU A 147 6.50 -9.12 3.42
N PHE A 148 7.19 -8.03 3.14
CA PHE A 148 8.59 -7.82 3.50
C PHE A 148 8.70 -6.76 4.58
N TYR A 149 9.46 -7.03 5.63
CA TYR A 149 9.63 -6.09 6.72
C TYR A 149 11.01 -6.22 7.36
N GLY A 150 11.48 -5.16 8.01
CA GLY A 150 12.76 -5.21 8.70
C GLY A 150 13.37 -3.84 8.93
N ARG A 151 14.71 -3.82 9.07
CA ARG A 151 15.50 -2.61 9.22
C ARG A 151 16.05 -2.17 7.86
N ALA A 152 16.14 -0.86 7.68
CA ALA A 152 16.75 -0.22 6.54
C ALA A 152 17.43 1.08 7.02
N GLU A 153 18.22 0.99 8.09
CA GLU A 153 18.92 2.14 8.66
C GLU A 153 19.86 2.76 7.61
N GLY A 154 19.88 4.10 7.55
CA GLY A 154 20.65 4.84 6.53
C GLY A 154 19.97 4.98 5.16
N ALA A 155 18.82 4.34 4.94
CA ALA A 155 18.02 4.49 3.73
C ALA A 155 16.76 5.33 3.98
N SER A 156 16.28 6.04 2.95
CA SER A 156 15.01 6.78 2.99
C SER A 156 13.83 5.99 2.43
N ARG A 157 14.09 4.98 1.61
CA ARG A 157 13.09 4.20 0.89
C ARG A 157 13.59 2.79 0.61
N VAL A 158 12.66 1.84 0.56
CA VAL A 158 12.90 0.50 0.02
C VAL A 158 12.06 0.33 -1.25
N GLU A 159 12.69 -0.12 -2.31
CA GLU A 159 12.08 -0.40 -3.61
C GLU A 159 12.18 -1.89 -3.92
N VAL A 160 11.19 -2.44 -4.62
CA VAL A 160 11.17 -3.84 -5.02
C VAL A 160 11.07 -3.93 -6.52
N TYR A 161 11.99 -4.70 -7.11
CA TYR A 161 12.06 -4.94 -8.55
C TYR A 161 11.89 -6.42 -8.84
N ALA A 162 11.23 -6.76 -9.94
CA ALA A 162 11.03 -8.14 -10.37
C ALA A 162 11.85 -8.46 -11.62
N PHE A 163 12.83 -9.34 -11.47
CA PHE A 163 13.70 -9.85 -12.53
C PHE A 163 13.29 -11.28 -12.93
N ALA A 164 13.59 -11.67 -14.17
CA ALA A 164 13.28 -13.01 -14.65
C ALA A 164 14.16 -14.04 -13.94
N ALA A 165 15.46 -13.76 -13.81
CA ALA A 165 16.41 -14.59 -13.08
C ALA A 165 17.35 -13.74 -12.21
N PRO A 166 18.02 -14.33 -11.18
CA PRO A 166 18.99 -13.64 -10.34
C PRO A 166 20.16 -13.04 -11.11
N GLU A 167 20.59 -13.69 -12.19
CA GLU A 167 21.74 -13.28 -13.00
C GLU A 167 21.47 -11.99 -13.81
N ASP A 168 20.20 -11.64 -14.01
CA ASP A 168 19.80 -10.42 -14.71
C ASP A 168 20.02 -9.16 -13.84
N TYR A 169 20.19 -9.33 -12.53
CA TYR A 169 20.42 -8.24 -11.61
C TYR A 169 21.92 -7.85 -11.58
N ASN A 170 22.21 -6.62 -11.97
CA ASN A 170 23.55 -6.04 -11.86
C ASN A 170 23.64 -5.12 -10.64
N GLN A 171 24.28 -5.59 -9.57
CA GLN A 171 24.47 -4.83 -8.33
C GLN A 171 25.25 -3.50 -8.49
N SER A 172 26.03 -3.36 -9.57
CA SER A 172 26.82 -2.15 -9.82
C SER A 172 26.01 -1.02 -10.46
N LEU A 173 24.76 -1.28 -10.87
CA LEU A 173 23.88 -0.31 -11.50
C LEU A 173 22.53 -0.25 -10.78
N PRO A 174 21.86 0.91 -10.75
CA PRO A 174 20.49 0.99 -10.25
C PRO A 174 19.55 0.09 -11.07
N PRO A 175 18.58 -0.60 -10.42
CA PRO A 175 17.60 -1.40 -11.13
C PRO A 175 16.77 -0.60 -12.15
N PRO A 176 16.37 -1.20 -13.28
CA PRO A 176 15.54 -0.52 -14.28
C PRO A 176 14.15 -0.14 -13.74
N PRO A 177 13.67 1.11 -13.96
CA PRO A 177 12.37 1.56 -13.45
C PRO A 177 11.16 0.77 -13.98
N ASN A 178 11.28 0.17 -15.16
CA ASN A 178 10.22 -0.65 -15.76
C ASN A 178 10.01 -2.00 -15.07
N LEU A 179 10.93 -2.40 -14.16
CA LEU A 179 10.81 -3.60 -13.34
C LEU A 179 10.32 -3.30 -11.93
N LEU A 180 10.07 -2.03 -11.60
CA LEU A 180 9.59 -1.61 -10.28
C LEU A 180 8.20 -2.23 -10.01
N VAL A 181 8.11 -2.98 -8.93
CA VAL A 181 6.89 -3.60 -8.43
C VAL A 181 6.17 -2.66 -7.48
N THR A 182 6.88 -2.21 -6.44
CA THR A 182 6.36 -1.28 -5.44
C THR A 182 7.50 -0.67 -4.63
N SER A 183 7.16 0.20 -3.70
CA SER A 183 8.12 0.80 -2.78
C SER A 183 7.44 1.28 -1.49
N CYS A 184 8.22 1.49 -0.44
CA CYS A 184 7.76 2.12 0.79
C CYS A 184 8.83 3.06 1.37
N GLU A 185 8.39 4.07 2.12
CA GLU A 185 9.28 4.93 2.90
C GLU A 185 9.85 4.16 4.11
N VAL A 186 11.07 4.51 4.50
CA VAL A 186 11.68 4.04 5.74
C VAL A 186 11.34 5.01 6.86
N ILE A 187 10.67 4.53 7.90
CA ILE A 187 10.25 5.34 9.05
C ILE A 187 10.90 4.77 10.31
N GLY A 188 11.63 5.63 11.05
CA GLY A 188 12.35 5.22 12.25
C GLY A 188 13.39 4.12 12.01
N GLY A 189 14.00 4.08 10.81
CA GLY A 189 14.96 3.04 10.41
C GLY A 189 14.32 1.69 10.06
N THR A 190 12.98 1.61 10.01
CA THR A 190 12.24 0.40 9.69
C THR A 190 11.38 0.58 8.46
N TYR A 191 11.08 -0.53 7.80
CA TYR A 191 10.20 -0.54 6.63
C TYR A 191 9.24 -1.72 6.68
N ARG A 192 8.13 -1.58 5.95
CA ARG A 192 7.15 -2.63 5.75
C ARG A 192 6.52 -2.45 4.39
N LEU A 193 6.57 -3.51 3.59
CA LEU A 193 6.17 -3.52 2.20
C LEU A 193 5.29 -4.74 1.95
N ARG A 194 4.22 -4.57 1.18
CA ARG A 194 3.27 -5.64 0.87
C ARG A 194 3.00 -5.70 -0.62
N LEU A 195 2.93 -6.92 -1.14
CA LEU A 195 2.63 -7.27 -2.52
C LEU A 195 1.42 -8.20 -2.56
N GLU A 196 0.63 -8.12 -3.62
CA GLU A 196 -0.47 -9.03 -3.89
C GLU A 196 0.00 -10.16 -4.82
N LYS A 197 -0.16 -11.41 -4.39
CA LYS A 197 0.01 -12.60 -5.24
C LYS A 197 -1.02 -12.56 -6.35
N GLY A 198 -0.55 -12.52 -7.60
CA GLY A 198 -1.41 -12.39 -8.77
C GLY A 198 -1.97 -10.98 -8.99
N GLY A 199 -1.45 -9.98 -8.28
CA GLY A 199 -1.84 -8.58 -8.42
C GLY A 199 -0.98 -7.76 -9.39
N PRO A 200 -1.28 -6.47 -9.52
CA PRO A 200 -0.44 -5.53 -10.25
C PRO A 200 0.94 -5.33 -9.58
N PRO A 201 1.93 -4.81 -10.34
CA PRO A 201 1.84 -4.39 -11.73
C PRO A 201 1.72 -5.57 -12.70
N LEU A 202 1.05 -5.34 -13.83
CA LEU A 202 0.84 -6.33 -14.87
C LEU A 202 1.85 -6.12 -16.01
N THR A 203 2.30 -7.21 -16.62
CA THR A 203 3.01 -7.21 -17.90
C THR A 203 2.12 -6.67 -19.04
N PRO A 204 2.67 -6.31 -20.21
CA PRO A 204 1.88 -5.90 -21.37
C PRO A 204 0.84 -6.94 -21.84
N ARG A 205 1.02 -8.21 -21.47
CA ARG A 205 0.09 -9.31 -21.77
C ARG A 205 -0.97 -9.52 -20.67
N GLY A 206 -1.03 -8.63 -19.67
CA GLY A 206 -2.00 -8.70 -18.57
C GLY A 206 -1.66 -9.70 -17.46
N LYS A 207 -0.49 -10.36 -17.49
CA LYS A 207 -0.06 -11.27 -16.43
C LYS A 207 0.61 -10.52 -15.27
N PRO A 208 0.41 -10.90 -14.00
CA PRO A 208 1.11 -10.35 -12.85
C PRO A 208 2.63 -10.40 -13.02
N LEU A 209 3.30 -9.25 -12.82
CA LEU A 209 4.74 -9.14 -13.07
C LEU A 209 5.53 -10.11 -12.19
N ILE A 210 5.18 -10.21 -10.91
CA ILE A 210 5.88 -11.07 -9.94
C ILE A 210 5.66 -12.57 -10.17
N GLU A 211 4.63 -12.96 -10.93
CA GLU A 211 4.42 -14.36 -11.32
C GLU A 211 5.22 -14.74 -12.56
N VAL A 212 5.49 -13.77 -13.44
CA VAL A 212 6.33 -13.97 -14.63
C VAL A 212 7.81 -13.86 -14.28
N ASN A 213 8.14 -12.89 -13.43
CA ASN A 213 9.48 -12.59 -12.96
C ASN A 213 9.60 -13.02 -11.50
N SER A 214 10.02 -14.27 -11.27
CA SER A 214 10.02 -14.89 -9.95
C SER A 214 11.21 -14.47 -9.07
N THR A 215 12.10 -13.59 -9.55
CA THR A 215 13.20 -13.07 -8.73
C THR A 215 12.87 -11.66 -8.26
N LEU A 216 12.71 -11.46 -6.96
CA LEU A 216 12.57 -10.13 -6.38
C LEU A 216 13.91 -9.61 -5.87
N VAL A 217 14.16 -8.34 -6.16
CA VAL A 217 15.29 -7.58 -5.62
C VAL A 217 14.72 -6.46 -4.76
N LEU A 218 14.91 -6.56 -3.45
CA LEU A 218 14.67 -5.46 -2.51
C LEU A 218 15.91 -4.56 -2.54
N TYR A 219 15.74 -3.27 -2.72
CA TYR A 219 16.82 -2.33 -2.98
C TYR A 219 16.63 -1.02 -2.21
N THR A 220 17.71 -0.50 -1.62
CA THR A 220 17.70 0.75 -0.83
C THR A 220 18.64 1.82 -1.36
N GLY A 221 19.33 1.58 -2.49
CA GLY A 221 20.39 2.46 -2.98
C GLY A 221 21.78 2.11 -2.45
N CYS A 222 21.86 1.62 -1.21
CA CYS A 222 23.11 1.27 -0.52
C CYS A 222 23.23 -0.23 -0.21
N SER A 223 22.10 -0.95 -0.21
CA SER A 223 22.00 -2.36 0.15
C SER A 223 20.93 -3.01 -0.74
N HIS A 224 21.01 -4.32 -0.86
CA HIS A 224 20.04 -5.10 -1.62
C HIS A 224 19.88 -6.52 -1.07
N HIS A 225 18.76 -7.14 -1.40
CA HIS A 225 18.51 -8.55 -1.14
C HIS A 225 17.80 -9.19 -2.33
N VAL A 226 18.36 -10.29 -2.82
CA VAL A 226 17.81 -11.06 -3.95
C VAL A 226 17.11 -12.30 -3.42
N MET A 227 15.89 -12.55 -3.90
CA MET A 227 15.08 -13.68 -3.45
C MET A 227 14.30 -14.28 -4.60
N ASP A 228 14.34 -15.60 -4.73
CA ASP A 228 13.40 -16.34 -5.57
C ASP A 228 12.08 -16.54 -4.82
N VAL A 229 11.00 -16.02 -5.40
CA VAL A 229 9.63 -16.06 -4.87
C VAL A 229 8.75 -17.08 -5.57
N SER A 230 9.27 -17.90 -6.47
CA SER A 230 8.52 -18.96 -7.18
C SER A 230 7.70 -19.84 -6.21
N LYS A 231 8.30 -20.23 -5.10
CA LYS A 231 7.68 -21.06 -4.05
C LYS A 231 6.56 -20.36 -3.28
N PHE A 232 6.50 -19.03 -3.29
CA PHE A 232 5.49 -18.28 -2.54
C PHE A 232 4.11 -18.37 -3.19
N PHE A 233 4.04 -18.70 -4.48
CA PHE A 233 2.80 -18.86 -5.23
C PHE A 233 2.13 -20.22 -4.99
N ASP A 234 2.87 -21.24 -4.55
CA ASP A 234 2.33 -22.56 -4.20
C ASP A 234 1.69 -22.57 -2.80
N VAL A 235 2.04 -21.58 -1.96
CA VAL A 235 1.55 -21.48 -0.58
C VAL A 235 0.21 -20.74 -0.55
N ARG A 236 -0.80 -21.39 0.04
CA ARG A 236 -2.15 -20.80 0.20
C ARG A 236 -2.18 -19.64 1.19
N ASP A 237 -1.30 -19.66 2.18
CA ASP A 237 -1.24 -18.64 3.23
C ASP A 237 -0.38 -17.44 2.82
N SER A 238 -0.62 -16.30 3.45
CA SER A 238 0.19 -15.10 3.26
C SER A 238 1.61 -15.32 3.76
N VAL A 239 2.59 -14.85 2.99
CA VAL A 239 4.01 -15.06 3.27
C VAL A 239 4.57 -13.81 3.93
N ARG A 240 5.33 -13.98 5.02
CA ARG A 240 5.99 -12.88 5.73
C ARG A 240 7.48 -13.15 5.82
N VAL A 241 8.28 -12.22 5.30
CA VAL A 241 9.73 -12.34 5.21
C VAL A 241 10.38 -11.17 5.92
N LYS A 242 11.25 -11.47 6.88
CA LYS A 242 12.07 -10.45 7.55
C LYS A 242 13.40 -10.30 6.82
N VAL A 243 13.72 -9.09 6.35
CA VAL A 243 14.97 -8.80 5.64
C VAL A 243 15.61 -7.52 6.20
N ASP A 244 16.89 -7.59 6.55
CA ASP A 244 17.69 -6.42 6.92
C ASP A 244 18.35 -5.83 5.67
N LEU A 245 18.06 -4.56 5.42
CA LEU A 245 18.57 -3.76 4.30
C LEU A 245 19.31 -2.52 4.79
N SER A 246 19.75 -2.54 6.04
CA SER A 246 20.51 -1.42 6.61
C SER A 246 21.77 -1.20 5.80
N CYS A 247 22.05 0.06 5.47
CA CYS A 247 23.34 0.43 4.90
C CYS A 247 24.39 0.13 5.96
N ALA A 248 25.41 -0.67 5.64
CA ALA A 248 26.60 -0.69 6.48
C ALA A 248 27.10 0.76 6.57
N GLY A 249 27.13 1.35 7.76
CA GLY A 249 28.04 2.47 8.00
C GLY A 249 29.45 2.02 7.64
N PRO A 250 30.39 2.94 7.34
CA PRO A 250 31.78 2.54 7.16
C PRO A 250 32.15 1.65 8.35
N SER A 251 32.47 0.39 8.06
CA SER A 251 33.06 -0.50 9.02
C SER A 251 34.25 0.26 9.59
N ALA A 252 34.21 0.53 10.89
CA ALA A 252 35.43 0.83 11.63
C ALA A 252 36.27 -0.45 11.60
N GLU A 253 36.85 -0.76 10.45
CA GLU A 253 38.02 -1.60 10.32
C GLU A 253 39.13 -0.88 11.09
N GLN A 254 39.31 -1.34 12.32
CA GLN A 254 40.60 -1.67 12.90
C GLN A 254 41.74 -0.84 12.30
N SER A 255 42.00 0.30 12.92
CA SER A 255 43.33 0.92 12.85
C SER A 255 44.14 0.45 14.07
N PRO A 256 45.43 0.18 13.88
CA PRO A 256 46.26 -0.72 14.70
C PRO A 256 46.46 -0.30 16.16
#